data_AF-A0A2X2UTS8-F1
#
_entry.id   AF-A0A2X2UTS8-F1
#
_cell.length_a   1.000
_cell.length_b   1.000
_cell.length_c   1.000
_cell.angle_alpha   90.00
_cell.angle_beta   90.00
_cell.angle_gamma   90.00
#
_symmetry.space_group_name_H-M   'P 1'
#
loop_
_entity.id
_entity.type
_entity.pdbx_description
1 polymer ?
#
loop_
_entity_poly.entity_id
_entity_poly.type
_entity_poly.pdbx_seq_one_letter_code
_entity_poly.pdbx_strand_id
1 'polypeptide(L)' 'MNFAINTLNEIQRQLGGLMVYLECEEKEPLIRFYQEQNGFRLFGERMTDGEQDGEGHKLLQLLNFL' A
#
# COMPACT_ATOMS: atom_id res chain seq x y z
N MET A 1 -4.10 -3.91 32.64
CA MET A 1 -3.12 -4.53 31.72
C MET A 1 -3.18 -3.75 30.40
N ASN A 2 -2.79 -2.47 30.42
CA ASN A 2 -3.06 -1.51 29.32
C ASN A 2 -1.79 -0.95 28.66
N PHE A 3 -0.61 -1.47 29.01
CA PHE A 3 0.66 -0.87 28.60
C PHE A 3 0.88 -0.93 27.08
N ALA A 4 0.59 -2.06 26.44
CA ALA A 4 0.79 -2.22 24.99
C ALA A 4 -0.10 -1.28 24.15
N ILE A 5 -1.36 -1.07 24.55
CA ILE A 5 -2.29 -0.18 23.83
C ILE A 5 -1.88 1.28 24.00
N ASN A 6 -1.40 1.68 25.18
CA ASN A 6 -0.89 3.02 25.39
C ASN A 6 0.37 3.28 24.55
N THR A 7 1.28 2.31 24.45
CA THR A 7 2.46 2.40 23.58
C THR A 7 2.09 2.51 22.11
N LEU A 8 1.10 1.74 21.63
CA LEU A 8 0.66 1.82 20.23
C LEU A 8 0.07 3.20 19.90
N ASN A 9 -0.74 3.76 20.80
CA ASN A 9 -1.31 5.10 20.68
C ASN A 9 -0.24 6.20 20.76
N GLU A 10 0.77 6.04 21.62
CA GLU A 10 1.90 6.96 21.69
C GLU A 10 2.73 6.91 20.42
N ILE A 11 3.01 5.73 19.86
CA ILE A 11 3.74 5.58 18.60
C ILE A 11 3.00 6.27 17.45
N GLN A 12 1.68 6.07 17.33
CA GLN A 12 0.85 6.76 16.33
C GLN A 12 0.87 8.29 16.49
N ARG A 13 0.85 8.77 17.75
CA ARG A 13 0.92 10.22 18.06
C ARG A 13 2.32 10.81 17.89
N GLN A 14 3.37 10.04 18.14
CA GLN A 14 4.77 10.48 18.12
C GLN A 14 5.36 10.48 16.71
N LEU A 15 5.04 9.47 15.90
CA LEU A 15 5.60 9.35 14.54
C LEU A 15 4.87 10.28 13.56
N GLY A 16 3.59 10.57 13.80
CA GLY A 16 2.76 11.37 12.90
C GLY A 16 2.51 10.68 11.56
N GLY A 17 1.27 10.22 11.33
CA GLY A 17 0.82 9.65 10.06
C GLY A 17 1.50 8.32 9.71
N LEU A 18 0.80 7.21 9.94
CA LEU A 18 1.29 5.91 9.50
C LEU A 18 0.97 5.74 8.02
N MET A 19 1.96 5.49 7.18
CA MET A 19 1.76 5.29 5.74
C MET A 19 1.99 3.82 5.37
N VAL A 20 1.03 3.22 4.67
CA VAL A 20 1.12 1.87 4.12
C VAL A 20 1.45 1.98 2.63
N TYR A 21 2.53 1.32 2.21
CA TYR A 21 2.93 1.17 0.82
C TYR A 21 2.74 -0.27 0.34
N LEU A 22 2.18 -0.45 -0.84
CA LEU A 22 2.13 -1.75 -1.51
C LEU A 22 2.19 -1.59 -3.04
N GLU A 23 2.53 -2.67 -3.73
CA GLU A 23 2.43 -2.77 -5.18
C GLU A 23 1.34 -3.78 -5.56
N CYS A 24 0.52 -3.46 -6.55
CA CYS A 24 -0.49 -4.38 -7.07
C CYS A 24 -0.52 -4.38 -8.60
N GLU A 25 -0.98 -5.47 -9.20
CA GLU A 25 -1.19 -5.52 -10.66
C GLU A 25 -2.29 -4.56 -11.09
N GLU A 26 -2.21 -4.05 -12.32
CA GLU A 26 -3.26 -3.24 -12.94
C GLU A 26 -4.44 -4.14 -13.38
N LYS A 27 -5.23 -4.57 -12.41
CA LYS A 27 -6.46 -5.36 -12.61
C LYS A 27 -7.64 -4.69 -11.91
N GLU A 28 -8.72 -4.46 -12.64
CA GLU A 28 -9.93 -3.79 -12.15
C GLU A 28 -10.43 -4.23 -10.76
N PRO A 29 -10.49 -5.53 -10.43
CA PRO A 29 -10.89 -5.96 -9.09
C PRO A 29 -9.95 -5.46 -7.99
N LEU A 30 -8.63 -5.42 -8.26
CA LEU A 30 -7.62 -4.94 -7.32
C LEU A 30 -7.69 -3.42 -7.18
N ILE A 31 -7.85 -2.69 -8.29
CA ILE A 31 -7.99 -1.24 -8.28
C ILE A 31 -9.21 -0.84 -7.45
N ARG A 32 -10.37 -1.46 -7.68
CA ARG A 32 -11.58 -1.22 -6.89
C ARG A 32 -11.37 -1.51 -5.41
N PHE A 33 -10.79 -2.67 -5.09
CA PHE A 33 -10.54 -3.05 -3.72
C PHE A 33 -9.63 -2.05 -3.01
N TYR A 34 -8.45 -1.76 -3.56
CA TYR A 34 -7.49 -0.92 -2.87
C TYR A 34 -7.89 0.57 -2.87
N GLN A 35 -8.30 1.12 -4.02
CA GLN A 35 -8.53 2.56 -4.16
C GLN A 35 -9.94 2.99 -3.77
N GLU A 36 -10.97 2.29 -4.24
CA GLU A 36 -12.36 2.71 -3.98
C GLU A 36 -12.83 2.29 -2.58
N GLN A 37 -12.39 1.13 -2.08
CA GLN A 37 -12.93 0.55 -0.84
C GLN A 37 -12.00 0.71 0.38
N ASN A 38 -10.68 0.77 0.18
CA ASN A 38 -9.70 0.72 1.28
C ASN A 38 -8.83 1.99 1.40
N GLY A 39 -9.15 3.06 0.68
CA GLY A 39 -8.53 4.39 0.88
C GLY A 39 -7.10 4.53 0.35
N PHE A 40 -6.58 3.53 -0.38
CA PHE A 40 -5.30 3.67 -1.04
C PHE A 40 -5.39 4.66 -2.20
N ARG A 41 -4.28 5.35 -2.46
CA ARG A 41 -4.12 6.27 -3.58
C ARG A 41 -2.96 5.85 -4.44
N LEU A 42 -3.11 5.99 -5.75
CA LEU A 42 -2.02 5.79 -6.70
C LEU A 42 -0.89 6.77 -6.39
N PHE A 43 0.32 6.24 -6.26
CA PHE A 43 1.54 6.99 -6.03
C PHE A 43 2.47 6.94 -7.25
N GLY A 44 2.58 5.77 -7.87
CA GLY A 44 3.48 5.54 -8.98
C GLY A 44 3.15 4.25 -9.72
N GLU A 45 3.93 3.97 -10.75
CA GLU A 45 3.78 2.80 -11.61
C GLU A 45 5.17 2.32 -12.01
N ARG A 46 5.37 1.01 -12.10
CA ARG A 46 6.60 0.43 -12.67
C ARG A 46 6.28 -0.78 -13.53
N MET A 47 7.14 -1.04 -14.51
CA MET A 47 7.15 -2.33 -15.20
C MET A 47 7.97 -3.33 -14.38
N THR A 48 7.55 -4.59 -14.36
CA THR A 48 8.44 -5.66 -13.91
C THR A 48 9.53 -5.87 -14.95
N ASP A 49 10.78 -5.97 -14.49
CA ASP A 49 11.85 -6.50 -15.33
C ASP A 49 11.45 -7.94 -15.67
N GLY A 50 11.22 -8.22 -16.95
CA GLY A 50 10.78 -9.53 -17.40
C GLY A 50 11.73 -10.59 -16.85
N GLU A 51 11.26 -11.39 -15.90
CA GLU A 51 11.96 -12.61 -15.53
C GLU A 51 12.08 -13.47 -16.78
N GLN A 52 13.22 -14.14 -16.93
CA GLN A 52 13.81 -14.73 -18.14
C GLN A 52 12.91 -15.50 -19.15
N ASP A 53 11.61 -15.68 -18.91
CA ASP A 53 10.64 -16.38 -19.77
C ASP A 53 9.26 -15.71 -19.92
N GLY A 54 9.04 -14.45 -19.48
CA GLY A 54 7.72 -13.80 -19.53
C GLY A 54 7.71 -12.32 -19.96
N GLU A 55 6.63 -11.89 -20.63
CA GLU A 55 6.37 -10.46 -20.89
C GLU A 55 6.23 -9.71 -19.55
N GLY A 56 7.03 -8.65 -19.37
CA GLY A 56 6.94 -7.79 -18.19
C GLY A 56 5.53 -7.21 -18.04
N HIS A 57 5.04 -7.11 -16.80
CA HIS A 57 3.72 -6.59 -16.49
C HIS A 57 3.81 -5.31 -15.65
N LYS A 58 2.77 -4.49 -15.73
CA LYS A 58 2.68 -3.22 -15.01
C LYS A 58 2.22 -3.45 -13.56
N LEU A 59 2.92 -2.82 -12.64
CA LEU A 59 2.56 -2.73 -11.23
C LEU A 59 2.24 -1.29 -10.86
N LEU A 60 1.11 -1.12 -10.18
CA LEU A 60 0.69 0.13 -9.55
C LEU A 60 1.25 0.17 -8.14
N GLN A 61 1.85 1.30 -7.77
CA GLN A 61 2.37 1.57 -6.44
C GLN A 61 1.33 2.41 -5.69
N LEU A 62 0.84 1.89 -4.58
CA LEU A 62 -0.27 2.47 -3.82
C LEU A 62 0.17 2.88 -2.42
N LEU A 63 -0.35 4.02 -1.96
CA LEU A 63 -0.13 4.57 -0.62
C LEU A 63 -1.45 4.74 0.13
N ASN A 64 -1.47 4.42 1.41
CA ASN A 64 -2.58 4.75 2.30
C ASN A 64 -2.05 5.43 3.57
N PHE A 65 -2.68 6.54 3.96
CA PHE A 65 -2.37 7.23 5.20
C PHE A 65 -3.40 6.81 6.25
N LEU A 66 -2.93 6.17 7.32
CA LEU A 66 -3.72 5.69 8.46
C LEU A 66 -3.77 6.73 9.58
#